data_AF-A0A6P6DYN5-F1
#
_entry.id   AF-A0A6P6DYN5-F1
#
_cell.length_a   1.000
_cell.length_b   1.000
_cell.length_c   1.000
_cell.angle_alpha   90.00
_cell.angle_beta   90.00
_cell.angle_gamma   90.00
#
_symmetry.space_group_name_H-M   'P 1'
#
loop_
_entity.id
_entity.type
_entity.pdbx_description
1 polymer ?
#
loop_
_entity_poly.entity_id
_entity_poly.type
_entity_poly.pdbx_seq_one_letter_code
_entity_poly.pdbx_strand_id
1 'polypeptide(L)'
;MAYPESRDYSVSKSRKYPRSSEVTIDDSLPESKSTQKFKLSQKRKTLPVQFSVNGHLSPWPTYASCQTILQNRKPCSDDGQKRTSWQQQSIGVAKPRYLEQLENYLRKELLLLDLGTDSAQELRLQPYREVFEFFIEDFKTYKPLLSSIKNAYEVMLAHQREKIRALEPLKAKLITMSEDCNERILAMRAEEKYEIAMLKKEKMNLLKLIDKKNEEKISLQSEVSKLRKNLAEEYLHYLTERDARKILIADLNELRYQREDMSLAQAPGVWGEDPVKLTLALKMTRQDLTRTQMELNTMKANFGDVVPRRDFEMQEKTNKDLQEQGYGEAIPPFLRFDGPVQNKKPSKKDVVNLLKDAWKERLAEEQKEKFPDFFFNFLERRFGPSDAIAWAYTIFENIKLFRSNEVMSQFYAILMGKLTESVYINQKETTAQLLKEMINADSQNEGLITMEQLSTILRNTFPVKTEEHIQELMEAAGWHPNSSNADLFDYRLLFTENEEGQSEPFVQKVWEQYMVEKDEYLQELKQELGLELYEDVTLAKMRRALMTIDPTLDKQNLNTHLSWAFQIPVSEMPEDEDENIVTRLQTAMERLYMTDVKRTGPRESESLRGSQTKATQQPSQEEVFPVHLL
;
A
#
# COMPACT_ATOMS: atom_id res chain seq x y z
N MET A 1 8.89 66.03 -4.72
CA MET A 1 9.26 65.47 -6.03
C MET A 1 8.62 64.09 -6.09
N ALA A 2 7.37 63.98 -6.56
CA ALA A 2 6.94 63.93 -7.97
C ALA A 2 7.28 62.58 -8.63
N TYR A 3 6.23 61.78 -8.87
CA TYR A 3 6.12 60.54 -9.66
C TYR A 3 6.58 60.73 -11.14
N PRO A 4 6.77 59.63 -11.92
CA PRO A 4 5.68 58.93 -12.65
C PRO A 4 5.70 57.39 -12.46
N GLU A 5 4.56 56.66 -12.39
CA GLU A 5 3.74 56.09 -13.49
C GLU A 5 4.57 55.26 -14.52
N SER A 6 4.20 54.07 -15.02
CA SER A 6 3.03 53.19 -14.99
C SER A 6 3.40 51.87 -15.72
N ARG A 7 2.76 50.73 -15.39
CA ARG A 7 2.06 49.84 -16.36
C ARG A 7 1.56 48.55 -15.71
N ASP A 8 0.24 48.48 -15.63
CA ASP A 8 -0.59 47.35 -15.26
C ASP A 8 -0.59 46.22 -16.30
N TYR A 9 -0.75 44.98 -15.84
CA TYR A 9 -1.52 43.94 -16.52
C TYR A 9 -2.20 43.05 -15.48
N SER A 10 -3.48 43.31 -15.24
CA SER A 10 -4.40 42.43 -14.51
C SER A 10 -5.14 41.55 -15.52
N VAL A 11 -5.19 40.23 -15.31
CA VAL A 11 -6.13 39.34 -16.00
C VAL A 11 -7.01 38.67 -14.97
N SER A 12 -8.23 39.22 -14.84
CA SER A 12 -9.37 38.62 -14.16
C SER A 12 -10.03 37.60 -15.09
N LYS A 13 -10.40 36.41 -14.59
CA LYS A 13 -11.35 35.52 -15.29
C LYS A 13 -12.55 35.24 -14.39
N SER A 14 -13.67 35.85 -14.77
CA SER A 14 -15.01 35.62 -14.22
C SER A 14 -15.65 34.39 -14.86
N ARG A 15 -16.33 33.64 -14.01
CA ARG A 15 -17.38 32.65 -14.28
C ARG A 15 -18.49 33.26 -15.15
N LYS A 16 -19.00 32.53 -16.15
CA LYS A 16 -20.43 32.43 -16.52
C LYS A 16 -20.67 31.43 -17.68
N TYR A 17 -21.82 30.76 -17.56
CA TYR A 17 -22.51 29.74 -18.35
C TYR A 17 -22.48 29.87 -19.89
N PRO A 18 -22.95 28.83 -20.59
CA PRO A 18 -24.04 29.07 -21.54
C PRO A 18 -25.19 28.05 -21.48
N ARG A 19 -26.40 28.56 -21.77
CA ARG A 19 -27.60 27.81 -22.16
C ARG A 19 -28.07 28.33 -23.52
N SER A 20 -28.41 27.40 -24.42
CA SER A 20 -29.37 27.40 -25.56
C SER A 20 -29.31 28.48 -26.65
N SER A 21 -29.20 28.03 -27.91
CA SER A 21 -30.19 28.13 -29.02
C SER A 21 -29.55 27.55 -30.30
N GLU A 22 -29.99 26.41 -30.85
CA GLU A 22 -31.13 26.19 -31.76
C GLU A 22 -30.83 26.58 -33.23
N VAL A 23 -30.90 25.57 -34.12
CA VAL A 23 -31.36 25.54 -35.54
C VAL A 23 -30.54 24.44 -36.27
N THR A 24 -30.99 23.23 -36.63
CA THR A 24 -32.09 22.69 -37.50
C THR A 24 -31.50 22.00 -38.76
N ILE A 25 -31.64 20.67 -38.79
CA ILE A 25 -31.87 19.71 -39.92
C ILE A 25 -30.78 19.49 -41.00
N ASP A 26 -30.27 18.25 -41.10
CA ASP A 26 -30.55 17.24 -42.17
C ASP A 26 -29.62 16.01 -41.93
N ASP A 27 -30.06 14.95 -41.23
CA ASP A 27 -30.77 13.73 -41.67
C ASP A 27 -29.94 12.76 -42.56
N SER A 28 -29.51 11.63 -41.97
CA SER A 28 -29.44 10.28 -42.60
C SER A 28 -28.67 9.25 -41.74
N LEU A 29 -29.41 8.47 -40.94
CA LEU A 29 -29.01 7.14 -40.45
C LEU A 29 -30.16 6.15 -40.77
N PRO A 30 -29.87 4.92 -41.20
CA PRO A 30 -30.88 4.01 -41.71
C PRO A 30 -31.65 3.32 -40.57
N GLU A 31 -32.96 3.59 -40.48
CA GLU A 31 -33.92 2.77 -39.75
C GLU A 31 -34.11 1.42 -40.44
N SER A 32 -33.72 0.32 -39.78
CA SER A 32 -34.26 -1.00 -40.10
C SER A 32 -35.64 -1.17 -39.44
N LYS A 33 -36.66 -0.64 -40.10
CA LYS A 33 -38.08 -0.97 -39.82
C LYS A 33 -38.36 -2.41 -40.21
N SER A 34 -38.66 -3.27 -39.23
CA SER A 34 -39.51 -4.44 -39.45
C SER A 34 -40.83 -4.19 -38.72
N THR A 35 -41.71 -3.44 -39.38
CA THR A 35 -43.12 -3.34 -39.01
C THR A 35 -43.85 -4.51 -39.67
N GLN A 36 -43.93 -5.67 -39.00
CA GLN A 36 -44.96 -6.65 -39.35
C GLN A 36 -46.15 -6.48 -38.42
N LYS A 37 -47.06 -5.62 -38.87
CA LYS A 37 -48.48 -5.68 -38.53
C LYS A 37 -48.98 -7.08 -38.88
N PHE A 38 -49.16 -7.97 -37.90
CA PHE A 38 -50.06 -9.10 -38.08
C PHE A 38 -51.45 -8.74 -37.53
N LYS A 39 -52.38 -8.70 -38.48
CA LYS A 39 -53.79 -8.38 -38.35
C LYS A 39 -54.45 -9.20 -37.24
N LEU A 40 -55.44 -8.58 -36.60
CA LEU A 40 -56.50 -9.24 -35.86
C LEU A 40 -56.90 -10.56 -36.52
N SER A 41 -56.98 -11.59 -35.69
CA SER A 41 -57.49 -12.92 -35.94
C SER A 41 -58.70 -12.90 -36.86
N GLN A 42 -58.48 -13.23 -38.13
CA GLN A 42 -59.55 -13.74 -38.98
C GLN A 42 -60.09 -15.01 -38.32
N LYS A 43 -61.41 -15.07 -38.12
CA LYS A 43 -62.20 -16.26 -37.83
C LYS A 43 -61.57 -17.48 -38.51
N ARG A 44 -60.83 -18.30 -37.75
CA ARG A 44 -60.43 -19.63 -38.21
C ARG A 44 -61.61 -20.56 -37.97
N LYS A 45 -61.93 -21.29 -39.04
CA LYS A 45 -63.12 -22.10 -39.24
C LYS A 45 -63.33 -23.07 -38.07
N THR A 46 -64.56 -23.10 -37.57
CA THR A 46 -65.15 -24.23 -36.85
C THR A 46 -64.78 -25.55 -37.52
N LEU A 47 -64.33 -26.54 -36.74
CA LEU A 47 -64.30 -27.93 -37.18
C LEU A 47 -65.69 -28.31 -37.72
N PRO A 48 -65.82 -28.81 -38.96
CA PRO A 48 -67.05 -29.46 -39.38
C PRO A 48 -66.99 -30.91 -38.89
N VAL A 49 -67.34 -31.14 -37.62
CA VAL A 49 -67.56 -32.50 -37.12
C VAL A 49 -68.83 -32.50 -36.29
N GLN A 50 -69.90 -33.05 -36.87
CA GLN A 50 -71.11 -33.41 -36.13
C GLN A 50 -70.72 -34.49 -35.11
N PHE A 51 -70.78 -34.15 -33.82
CA PHE A 51 -70.69 -35.15 -32.76
C PHE A 51 -72.07 -35.76 -32.53
N SER A 52 -72.17 -37.05 -32.80
CA SER A 52 -73.35 -37.85 -32.50
C SER A 52 -73.60 -37.85 -30.99
N VAL A 53 -74.84 -37.53 -30.62
CA VAL A 53 -75.34 -37.56 -29.25
C VAL A 53 -75.33 -39.01 -28.77
N ASN A 54 -74.38 -39.37 -27.92
CA ASN A 54 -74.59 -40.40 -26.92
C ASN A 54 -73.63 -40.18 -25.75
N GLY A 55 -74.20 -39.66 -24.65
CA GLY A 55 -73.50 -39.49 -23.40
C GLY A 55 -73.26 -40.85 -22.75
N HIS A 56 -72.06 -41.39 -22.92
CA HIS A 56 -71.48 -42.29 -21.94
C HIS A 56 -69.96 -42.21 -22.02
N LEU A 57 -69.33 -41.79 -20.92
CA LEU A 57 -67.89 -41.89 -20.74
C LEU A 57 -67.50 -43.37 -20.85
N SER A 58 -66.58 -43.70 -21.75
CA SER A 58 -65.96 -45.02 -21.80
C SER A 58 -65.07 -45.20 -20.56
N PRO A 59 -65.18 -46.32 -19.82
CA PRO A 59 -64.53 -46.51 -18.51
C PRO A 59 -63.07 -46.96 -18.68
N TRP A 60 -62.25 -46.09 -19.26
CA TRP A 60 -61.04 -46.53 -19.94
C TRP A 60 -59.76 -45.76 -19.58
N PRO A 61 -58.76 -46.44 -18.97
CA PRO A 61 -58.85 -47.69 -18.19
C PRO A 61 -59.04 -47.36 -16.70
N THR A 62 -60.16 -47.81 -16.13
CA THR A 62 -60.41 -47.69 -14.68
C THR A 62 -59.54 -48.67 -13.86
N TYR A 63 -58.81 -49.59 -14.51
CA TYR A 63 -58.00 -50.61 -13.85
C TYR A 63 -56.68 -50.89 -14.59
N ALA A 64 -55.84 -49.87 -14.80
CA ALA A 64 -54.43 -50.06 -15.15
C ALA A 64 -53.65 -48.75 -14.97
N SER A 65 -53.42 -48.32 -13.73
CA SER A 65 -52.48 -47.22 -13.45
C SER A 65 -51.88 -47.36 -12.06
N CYS A 66 -51.16 -48.46 -11.86
CA CYS A 66 -50.00 -48.46 -10.98
C CYS A 66 -48.82 -48.86 -11.87
N GLN A 67 -47.79 -48.01 -11.92
CA GLN A 67 -46.54 -48.14 -12.69
C GLN A 67 -46.56 -47.67 -14.16
N THR A 68 -46.33 -46.37 -14.34
CA THR A 68 -45.37 -45.91 -15.36
C THR A 68 -44.66 -44.68 -14.80
N ILE A 69 -43.46 -44.94 -14.30
CA ILE A 69 -42.57 -44.02 -13.59
C ILE A 69 -41.89 -43.08 -14.60
N LEU A 70 -41.88 -41.77 -14.33
CA LEU A 70 -40.84 -40.87 -14.83
C LEU A 70 -39.54 -41.25 -14.11
N GLN A 71 -38.64 -41.92 -14.85
CA GLN A 71 -37.34 -42.34 -14.37
C GLN A 71 -36.45 -41.12 -14.10
N ASN A 72 -35.95 -41.00 -12.86
CA ASN A 72 -34.69 -40.34 -12.56
C ASN A 72 -34.20 -40.81 -11.18
N ARG A 73 -33.59 -42.00 -11.09
CA ARG A 73 -32.66 -42.36 -10.00
C ARG A 73 -31.60 -43.37 -10.49
N LYS A 74 -30.38 -43.14 -9.98
CA LYS A 74 -29.10 -43.83 -10.23
C LYS A 74 -29.12 -45.34 -9.86
N PRO A 75 -28.16 -46.14 -10.36
CA PRO A 75 -28.16 -47.60 -10.19
C PRO A 75 -27.47 -48.02 -8.90
N CYS A 76 -27.92 -49.12 -8.28
CA CYS A 76 -27.07 -50.20 -7.72
C CYS A 76 -27.87 -51.36 -7.10
N SER A 77 -27.45 -52.57 -7.50
CA SER A 77 -27.38 -53.90 -6.85
C SER A 77 -28.60 -54.80 -6.58
N ASP A 78 -28.51 -56.00 -7.17
CA ASP A 78 -28.95 -57.38 -6.82
C ASP A 78 -29.85 -57.60 -5.59
N ASP A 79 -30.78 -58.56 -5.55
CA ASP A 79 -30.68 -59.96 -6.00
C ASP A 79 -32.08 -60.64 -6.00
N GLY A 80 -32.24 -61.81 -6.65
CA GLY A 80 -33.24 -62.80 -6.21
C GLY A 80 -34.41 -63.19 -7.15
N GLN A 81 -34.12 -64.14 -8.04
CA GLN A 81 -34.92 -65.33 -8.40
C GLN A 81 -36.43 -65.27 -8.74
N LYS A 82 -36.69 -65.57 -10.03
CA LYS A 82 -37.61 -66.58 -10.60
C LYS A 82 -39.02 -66.75 -9.97
N ARG A 83 -40.07 -66.53 -10.79
CA ARG A 83 -41.06 -67.58 -11.13
C ARG A 83 -41.90 -67.25 -12.37
N THR A 84 -42.03 -68.32 -13.15
CA THR A 84 -42.83 -68.60 -14.35
C THR A 84 -44.22 -67.97 -14.45
N SER A 85 -44.43 -67.26 -15.57
CA SER A 85 -45.52 -67.43 -16.55
C SER A 85 -46.83 -68.02 -16.03
N TRP A 86 -47.79 -67.14 -15.74
CA TRP A 86 -49.19 -67.38 -16.10
C TRP A 86 -49.63 -66.25 -17.01
N GLN A 87 -50.07 -66.65 -18.20
CA GLN A 87 -50.62 -65.81 -19.25
C GLN A 87 -51.77 -64.98 -18.68
N GLN A 88 -51.57 -63.66 -18.56
CA GLN A 88 -52.68 -62.72 -18.49
C GLN A 88 -52.72 -61.99 -19.83
N GLN A 89 -53.65 -62.42 -20.66
CA GLN A 89 -53.99 -61.77 -21.93
C GLN A 89 -54.25 -60.29 -21.65
N SER A 90 -53.36 -59.42 -22.12
CA SER A 90 -53.67 -58.00 -22.26
C SER A 90 -54.81 -57.90 -23.27
N ILE A 91 -56.03 -57.71 -22.79
CA ILE A 91 -57.10 -57.19 -23.63
C ILE A 91 -56.60 -55.81 -24.03
N GLY A 92 -56.05 -55.72 -25.24
CA GLY A 92 -55.64 -54.49 -25.89
C GLY A 92 -56.90 -53.69 -26.16
N VAL A 93 -57.36 -53.01 -25.13
CA VAL A 93 -58.46 -52.10 -25.31
C VAL A 93 -57.85 -50.92 -26.11
N ALA A 94 -58.54 -50.37 -27.13
CA ALA A 94 -58.08 -49.27 -27.99
C ALA A 94 -58.36 -47.85 -27.42
N LYS A 95 -57.35 -46.97 -27.44
CA LYS A 95 -57.42 -45.59 -26.92
C LYS A 95 -58.65 -44.83 -27.47
N PRO A 96 -59.34 -44.01 -26.66
CA PRO A 96 -60.49 -43.24 -27.14
C PRO A 96 -60.10 -42.34 -28.32
N ARG A 97 -60.84 -42.46 -29.44
CA ARG A 97 -60.56 -41.72 -30.69
C ARG A 97 -60.48 -40.20 -30.49
N TYR A 98 -61.24 -39.66 -29.55
CA TYR A 98 -61.23 -38.24 -29.23
C TYR A 98 -59.91 -37.78 -28.59
N LEU A 99 -59.33 -38.57 -27.68
CA LEU A 99 -58.04 -38.29 -27.07
C LEU A 99 -56.89 -38.36 -28.09
N GLU A 100 -56.95 -39.31 -29.03
CA GLU A 100 -55.99 -39.38 -30.14
C GLU A 100 -56.05 -38.16 -31.06
N GLN A 101 -57.25 -37.64 -31.32
CA GLN A 101 -57.44 -36.43 -32.14
C GLN A 101 -56.85 -35.19 -31.47
N LEU A 102 -57.09 -34.99 -30.18
CA LEU A 102 -56.51 -33.88 -29.41
C LEU A 102 -54.99 -33.95 -29.32
N GLU A 103 -54.42 -35.14 -29.08
CA GLU A 103 -52.97 -35.32 -29.05
C GLU A 103 -52.32 -35.11 -30.42
N ASN A 104 -52.96 -35.56 -31.49
CA ASN A 104 -52.47 -35.33 -32.85
C ASN A 104 -52.54 -33.85 -33.23
N TYR A 105 -53.56 -33.11 -32.77
CA TYR A 105 -53.64 -31.66 -32.93
C TYR A 105 -52.52 -30.95 -32.17
N LEU A 106 -52.35 -31.27 -30.88
CA LEU A 106 -51.28 -30.73 -30.05
C LEU A 106 -49.89 -30.96 -30.67
N ARG A 107 -49.60 -32.19 -31.12
CA ARG A 107 -48.31 -32.53 -31.74
C ARG A 107 -48.05 -31.74 -33.01
N LYS A 108 -49.08 -31.50 -33.84
CA LYS A 108 -48.96 -30.72 -35.08
C LYS A 108 -48.70 -29.24 -34.80
N GLU A 109 -49.43 -28.65 -33.86
CA GLU A 109 -49.25 -27.24 -33.49
C GLU A 109 -47.91 -27.00 -32.78
N LEU A 110 -47.44 -27.94 -31.97
CA LEU A 110 -46.11 -27.86 -31.34
C LEU A 110 -44.96 -28.03 -32.35
N LEU A 111 -45.17 -28.77 -33.45
CA LEU A 111 -44.17 -28.94 -34.52
C LEU A 111 -44.00 -27.67 -35.37
N LEU A 112 -45.00 -26.79 -35.36
CA LEU A 112 -45.02 -25.53 -36.13
C LEU A 112 -44.35 -24.37 -35.38
N LEU A 113 -43.98 -24.54 -34.11
CA LEU A 113 -43.31 -23.52 -33.30
C LEU A 113 -41.78 -23.69 -33.35
N ASP A 114 -41.08 -22.69 -33.87
CA ASP A 114 -39.60 -22.63 -33.87
C ASP A 114 -39.06 -22.37 -32.45
N LEU A 115 -38.27 -23.30 -31.92
CA LEU A 115 -37.84 -23.39 -30.51
C LEU A 115 -36.59 -22.54 -30.15
N GLY A 116 -36.23 -21.54 -30.95
CA GLY A 116 -34.93 -20.87 -30.85
C GLY A 116 -34.80 -19.67 -29.90
N THR A 117 -35.88 -19.15 -29.32
CA THR A 117 -35.87 -17.89 -28.53
C THR A 117 -36.58 -18.04 -27.19
N ASP A 118 -36.24 -17.24 -26.18
CA ASP A 118 -36.89 -17.27 -24.85
C ASP A 118 -38.41 -17.05 -24.91
N SER A 119 -38.91 -16.37 -25.96
CA SER A 119 -40.34 -16.26 -26.28
C SER A 119 -41.01 -17.58 -26.69
N ALA A 120 -40.25 -18.60 -27.09
CA ALA A 120 -40.77 -19.88 -27.54
C ALA A 120 -41.46 -20.67 -26.41
N GLN A 121 -41.03 -20.48 -25.15
CA GLN A 121 -41.68 -21.13 -24.00
C GLN A 121 -43.08 -20.54 -23.73
N GLU A 122 -43.26 -19.22 -23.89
CA GLU A 122 -44.57 -18.59 -23.75
C GLU A 122 -45.51 -18.94 -24.91
N LEU A 123 -44.98 -18.97 -26.14
CA LEU A 123 -45.72 -19.34 -27.34
C LEU A 123 -46.14 -20.82 -27.31
N ARG A 124 -45.34 -21.68 -26.69
CA ARG A 124 -45.66 -23.10 -26.47
C ARG A 124 -46.90 -23.32 -25.62
N LEU A 125 -47.20 -22.42 -24.68
CA LEU A 125 -48.38 -22.55 -23.81
C LEU A 125 -49.71 -22.37 -24.57
N GLN A 126 -49.68 -21.74 -25.75
CA GLN A 126 -50.87 -21.43 -26.53
C GLN A 126 -51.56 -22.69 -27.09
N PRO A 127 -50.87 -23.63 -27.78
CA PRO A 127 -51.45 -24.92 -28.17
C PRO A 127 -52.00 -25.76 -27.01
N TYR A 128 -51.31 -25.76 -25.86
CA TYR A 128 -51.80 -26.47 -24.66
C TYR A 128 -53.07 -25.82 -24.10
N ARG A 129 -53.16 -24.49 -24.10
CA ARG A 129 -54.36 -23.75 -23.66
C ARG A 129 -55.55 -24.06 -24.56
N GLU A 130 -55.35 -24.10 -25.88
CA GLU A 130 -56.40 -24.40 -26.87
C GLU A 130 -56.89 -25.85 -26.76
N VAL A 131 -55.98 -26.81 -26.61
CA VAL A 131 -56.34 -28.23 -26.39
C VAL A 131 -57.06 -28.43 -25.05
N PHE A 132 -56.66 -27.70 -24.00
CA PHE A 132 -57.34 -27.77 -22.71
C PHE A 132 -58.73 -27.13 -22.75
N GLU A 133 -58.94 -26.09 -23.56
CA GLU A 133 -60.27 -25.51 -23.78
C GLU A 133 -61.20 -26.49 -24.50
N PHE A 134 -60.74 -27.11 -25.60
CA PHE A 134 -61.50 -28.15 -26.31
C PHE A 134 -61.84 -29.32 -25.38
N PHE A 135 -60.89 -29.74 -24.54
CA PHE A 135 -61.13 -30.75 -23.52
C PHE A 135 -62.22 -30.30 -22.53
N ILE A 136 -62.14 -29.09 -21.97
CA ILE A 136 -63.13 -28.58 -21.01
C ILE A 136 -64.53 -28.46 -21.63
N GLU A 137 -64.63 -28.07 -22.91
CA GLU A 137 -65.90 -27.89 -23.60
C GLU A 137 -66.72 -29.18 -23.71
N ASP A 138 -66.06 -30.33 -23.86
CA ASP A 138 -66.72 -31.64 -24.01
C ASP A 138 -67.11 -32.29 -22.66
N PHE A 139 -66.52 -31.86 -21.53
CA PHE A 139 -66.84 -32.35 -20.19
C PHE A 139 -68.01 -31.58 -19.53
N LYS A 140 -69.25 -31.88 -19.92
CA LYS A 140 -70.44 -31.13 -19.46
C LYS A 140 -70.65 -31.05 -17.94
N THR A 141 -70.32 -32.10 -17.18
CA THR A 141 -70.54 -32.17 -15.72
C THR A 141 -69.48 -31.44 -14.89
N TYR A 142 -68.21 -31.48 -15.32
CA TYR A 142 -67.08 -30.90 -14.58
C TYR A 142 -66.60 -29.55 -15.15
N LYS A 143 -67.20 -29.09 -16.25
CA LYS A 143 -66.85 -27.83 -16.95
C LYS A 143 -66.73 -26.60 -16.03
N PRO A 144 -67.66 -26.30 -15.10
CA PRO A 144 -67.54 -25.12 -14.23
C PRO A 144 -66.29 -25.15 -13.35
N LEU A 145 -65.94 -26.32 -12.81
CA LEU A 145 -64.77 -26.50 -11.96
C LEU A 145 -63.47 -26.36 -12.76
N LEU A 146 -63.36 -27.06 -13.89
CA LEU A 146 -62.16 -27.01 -14.74
C LEU A 146 -61.94 -25.61 -15.34
N SER A 147 -63.02 -24.91 -15.71
CA SER A 147 -62.95 -23.52 -16.18
C SER A 147 -62.51 -22.57 -15.07
N SER A 148 -62.98 -22.78 -13.83
CA SER A 148 -62.54 -21.99 -12.67
C SER A 148 -61.05 -22.18 -12.39
N ILE A 149 -60.56 -23.43 -12.47
CA ILE A 149 -59.13 -23.75 -12.28
C ILE A 149 -58.31 -23.10 -13.40
N LYS A 150 -58.72 -23.25 -14.67
CA LYS A 150 -58.06 -22.61 -15.82
C LYS A 150 -57.96 -21.10 -15.63
N ASN A 151 -59.07 -20.45 -15.29
CA ASN A 151 -59.13 -19.00 -15.11
C ASN A 151 -58.20 -18.51 -13.99
N ALA A 152 -58.11 -19.23 -12.86
CA ALA A 152 -57.20 -18.88 -11.77
C ALA A 152 -55.72 -18.84 -12.21
N TYR A 153 -55.28 -19.82 -13.00
CA TYR A 153 -53.93 -19.84 -13.57
C TYR A 153 -53.73 -18.80 -14.67
N GLU A 154 -54.74 -18.56 -15.52
CA GLU A 154 -54.66 -17.54 -16.57
C GLU A 154 -54.52 -16.13 -16.00
N VAL A 155 -55.25 -15.80 -14.93
CA VAL A 155 -55.14 -14.53 -14.21
C VAL A 155 -53.75 -14.38 -13.58
N MET A 156 -53.21 -15.44 -12.96
CA MET A 156 -51.87 -15.42 -12.36
C MET A 156 -50.77 -15.21 -13.42
N LEU A 157 -50.86 -15.89 -14.56
CA LEU A 157 -49.91 -15.72 -15.66
C LEU A 157 -49.98 -14.31 -16.26
N ALA A 158 -51.18 -13.73 -16.38
CA ALA A 158 -51.34 -12.34 -16.83
C ALA A 158 -50.69 -11.34 -15.86
N HIS A 159 -50.87 -11.54 -14.55
CA HIS A 159 -50.21 -10.73 -13.52
C HIS A 159 -48.68 -10.83 -13.58
N GLN A 160 -48.14 -12.04 -13.77
CA GLN A 160 -46.70 -12.24 -13.92
C GLN A 160 -46.15 -11.55 -15.18
N ARG A 161 -46.84 -11.64 -16.31
CA ARG A 161 -46.46 -10.94 -17.56
C ARG A 161 -46.48 -9.42 -17.40
N GLU A 162 -47.44 -8.88 -16.66
CA GLU A 162 -47.48 -7.45 -16.36
C GLU A 162 -46.31 -7.02 -15.47
N LYS A 163 -45.96 -7.82 -14.45
CA LYS A 163 -44.76 -7.59 -13.63
C LYS A 163 -43.47 -7.61 -14.46
N ILE A 164 -43.34 -8.54 -15.41
CA ILE A 164 -42.17 -8.61 -16.30
C ILE A 164 -42.09 -7.34 -17.16
N ARG A 165 -43.20 -6.92 -17.78
CA ARG A 165 -43.27 -5.67 -18.56
C ARG A 165 -42.95 -4.42 -17.74
N ALA A 166 -43.36 -4.37 -16.47
CA ALA A 166 -43.03 -3.25 -15.59
C ALA A 166 -41.53 -3.19 -15.22
N LEU A 167 -40.83 -4.33 -15.21
CA LEU A 167 -39.40 -4.41 -14.89
C LEU A 167 -38.48 -4.10 -16.08
N GLU A 168 -38.93 -4.30 -17.31
CA GLU A 168 -38.17 -3.99 -18.54
C GLU A 168 -37.64 -2.55 -18.64
N PRO A 169 -38.45 -1.49 -18.43
CA PRO A 169 -37.95 -0.12 -18.48
C PRO A 169 -36.96 0.19 -17.36
N LEU A 170 -37.08 -0.47 -16.20
CA LEU A 170 -36.11 -0.32 -15.11
C LEU A 170 -34.76 -0.95 -15.47
N LYS A 171 -34.76 -2.12 -16.12
CA LYS A 171 -33.54 -2.73 -16.66
C LYS A 171 -32.87 -1.82 -17.70
N ALA A 172 -33.65 -1.25 -18.63
CA ALA A 172 -33.14 -0.31 -19.62
C ALA A 172 -32.54 0.96 -18.98
N LYS A 173 -33.21 1.50 -17.95
CA LYS A 173 -32.69 2.66 -17.21
C LYS A 173 -31.40 2.33 -16.43
N LEU A 174 -31.29 1.12 -15.89
CA LEU A 174 -30.07 0.67 -15.21
C LEU A 174 -28.90 0.55 -16.20
N ILE A 175 -29.14 -0.01 -17.39
CA ILE A 175 -28.11 -0.13 -18.44
C ILE A 175 -27.61 1.26 -18.85
N THR A 176 -28.52 2.17 -19.19
CA THR A 176 -28.16 3.55 -19.58
C THR A 176 -27.42 4.30 -18.46
N MET A 177 -27.87 4.21 -17.21
CA MET A 177 -27.13 4.80 -16.08
C MET A 177 -25.75 4.17 -15.88
N SER A 178 -25.61 2.86 -16.12
CA SER A 178 -24.30 2.19 -16.03
C SER A 178 -23.35 2.63 -17.15
N GLU A 179 -23.86 2.84 -18.35
CA GLU A 179 -23.12 3.38 -19.49
C GLU A 179 -22.65 4.81 -19.21
N ASP A 180 -23.54 5.69 -18.73
CA ASP A 180 -23.20 7.07 -18.34
C ASP A 180 -22.11 7.13 -17.26
N CYS A 181 -22.22 6.26 -16.24
CA CYS A 181 -21.19 6.15 -15.20
C CYS A 181 -19.85 5.68 -15.77
N ASN A 182 -19.86 4.70 -16.66
CA ASN A 182 -18.64 4.20 -17.30
C ASN A 182 -17.98 5.28 -18.17
N GLU A 183 -18.75 6.03 -18.95
CA GLU A 183 -18.23 7.15 -19.75
C GLU A 183 -17.60 8.22 -18.86
N ARG A 184 -18.24 8.56 -17.74
CA ARG A 184 -17.70 9.54 -16.79
C ARG A 184 -16.39 9.06 -16.16
N ILE A 185 -16.29 7.78 -15.80
CA ILE A 185 -15.04 7.18 -15.29
C ILE A 185 -13.94 7.26 -16.36
N LEU A 186 -14.26 6.95 -17.62
CA LEU A 186 -13.29 7.04 -18.71
C LEU A 186 -12.82 8.48 -18.96
N ALA A 187 -13.72 9.45 -18.89
CA ALA A 187 -13.37 10.86 -19.04
C ALA A 187 -12.43 11.35 -17.91
N MET A 188 -12.74 11.02 -16.65
CA MET A 188 -11.86 11.36 -15.52
C MET A 188 -10.48 10.72 -15.66
N ARG A 189 -10.41 9.43 -16.03
CA ARG A 189 -9.13 8.74 -16.27
C ARG A 189 -8.32 9.37 -17.41
N ALA A 190 -8.98 9.90 -18.44
CA ALA A 190 -8.30 10.57 -19.54
C ALA A 190 -7.70 11.92 -19.11
N GLU A 191 -8.43 12.68 -18.27
CA GLU A 191 -7.97 13.93 -17.67
C GLU A 191 -6.78 13.71 -16.74
N GLU A 192 -6.89 12.75 -15.81
CA GLU A 192 -5.79 12.36 -14.91
C GLU A 192 -4.53 11.95 -15.70
N LYS A 193 -4.69 11.18 -16.78
CA LYS A 193 -3.57 10.78 -17.64
C LYS A 193 -2.90 11.97 -18.30
N TYR A 194 -3.67 12.98 -18.71
CA TYR A 194 -3.14 14.21 -19.28
C TYR A 194 -2.38 15.04 -18.24
N GLU A 195 -2.92 15.19 -17.03
CA GLU A 195 -2.27 15.88 -15.92
C GLU A 195 -0.94 15.20 -15.53
N ILE A 196 -0.94 13.87 -15.40
CA ILE A 196 0.27 13.09 -15.12
C ILE A 196 1.32 13.32 -16.22
N ALA A 197 0.93 13.39 -17.48
CA ALA A 197 1.86 13.64 -18.58
C ALA A 197 2.48 15.05 -18.50
N MET A 198 1.68 16.06 -18.17
CA MET A 198 2.14 17.44 -17.97
C MET A 198 3.09 17.56 -16.77
N LEU A 199 2.73 16.97 -15.63
CA LEU A 199 3.57 16.96 -14.43
C LEU A 199 4.88 16.20 -14.66
N LYS A 200 4.88 15.10 -15.41
CA LYS A 200 6.11 14.40 -15.81
C LYS A 200 7.02 15.27 -16.66
N LYS A 201 6.46 16.06 -17.58
CA LYS A 201 7.22 17.00 -18.42
C LYS A 201 7.83 18.12 -17.57
N GLU A 202 7.08 18.68 -16.64
CA GLU A 202 7.56 19.71 -15.73
C GLU A 202 8.66 19.17 -14.81
N LYS A 203 8.47 17.98 -14.22
CA LYS A 203 9.51 17.28 -13.44
C LYS A 203 10.80 17.12 -14.24
N MET A 204 10.72 16.70 -15.49
CA MET A 204 11.89 16.57 -16.36
C MET A 204 12.60 17.91 -16.60
N ASN A 205 11.84 19.00 -16.77
CA ASN A 205 12.42 20.34 -16.94
C ASN A 205 13.10 20.83 -15.66
N LEU A 206 12.48 20.60 -14.49
CA LEU A 206 13.06 20.97 -13.21
C LEU A 206 14.33 20.18 -12.91
N LEU A 207 14.37 18.89 -13.24
CA LEU A 207 15.60 18.08 -13.11
C LEU A 207 16.74 18.64 -13.97
N LYS A 208 16.49 18.99 -15.23
CA LYS A 208 17.49 19.63 -16.09
C LYS A 208 17.99 20.96 -15.53
N LEU A 209 17.12 21.73 -14.88
CA LEU A 209 17.51 22.99 -14.24
C LEU A 209 18.39 22.74 -13.01
N ILE A 210 18.07 21.72 -12.21
CA ILE A 210 18.88 21.30 -11.06
C ILE A 210 20.27 20.86 -11.53
N ASP A 211 20.35 20.03 -12.57
CA ASP A 211 21.62 19.57 -13.12
C ASP A 211 22.50 20.74 -13.58
N LYS A 212 21.90 21.69 -14.32
CA LYS A 212 22.60 22.92 -14.73
C LYS A 212 23.10 23.74 -13.54
N LYS A 213 22.28 23.90 -12.49
CA LYS A 213 22.66 24.63 -11.28
C LYS A 213 23.77 23.92 -10.48
N ASN A 214 23.77 22.59 -10.49
CA ASN A 214 24.82 21.80 -9.88
C ASN A 214 26.15 21.91 -10.65
N GLU A 215 26.11 21.90 -11.99
CA GLU A 215 27.29 22.17 -12.82
C GLU A 215 27.88 23.55 -12.55
N GLU A 216 27.02 24.59 -12.49
CA GLU A 216 27.44 25.96 -12.12
C GLU A 216 28.08 26.00 -10.72
N LYS A 217 27.47 25.32 -9.74
CA LYS A 217 28.01 25.22 -8.38
C LYS A 217 29.40 24.55 -8.35
N ILE A 218 29.57 23.43 -9.05
CA ILE A 218 30.86 22.71 -9.11
C ILE A 218 31.92 23.59 -9.77
N SER A 219 31.57 24.29 -10.85
CA SER A 219 32.47 25.23 -11.53
C SER A 219 32.93 26.34 -10.58
N LEU A 220 31.99 27.03 -9.91
CA LEU A 220 32.31 28.08 -8.94
C LEU A 220 33.13 27.56 -7.76
N GLN A 221 32.83 26.36 -7.26
CA GLN A 221 33.59 25.74 -6.18
C GLN A 221 35.04 25.44 -6.59
N SER A 222 35.27 25.04 -7.84
CA SER A 222 36.62 24.84 -8.39
C SER A 222 37.40 26.16 -8.48
N GLU A 223 36.73 27.24 -8.88
CA GLU A 223 37.32 28.58 -8.95
C GLU A 223 37.68 29.12 -7.56
N VAL A 224 36.77 28.98 -6.58
CA VAL A 224 37.04 29.34 -5.18
C VAL A 224 38.23 28.55 -4.62
N SER A 225 38.33 27.26 -4.93
CA SER A 225 39.46 26.42 -4.49
C SER A 225 40.78 26.89 -5.08
N LYS A 226 40.78 27.28 -6.36
CA LYS A 226 41.96 27.84 -7.04
C LYS A 226 42.36 29.18 -6.43
N LEU A 227 41.42 30.07 -6.17
CA LEU A 227 41.70 31.37 -5.54
C LEU A 227 42.26 31.21 -4.12
N ARG A 228 41.73 30.28 -3.33
CA ARG A 228 42.27 29.96 -1.99
C ARG A 228 43.71 29.46 -2.07
N LYS A 229 44.02 28.61 -3.05
CA LYS A 229 45.39 28.12 -3.27
C LYS A 229 46.34 29.25 -3.64
N ASN A 230 45.98 30.09 -4.61
CA ASN A 230 46.81 31.24 -5.02
C ASN A 230 47.04 32.20 -3.85
N LEU A 231 46.00 32.47 -3.06
CA LEU A 231 46.11 33.31 -1.87
C LEU A 231 47.11 32.73 -0.86
N ALA A 232 47.07 31.41 -0.63
CA ALA A 232 48.03 30.73 0.25
C ALA A 232 49.46 30.79 -0.28
N GLU A 233 49.67 30.66 -1.59
CA GLU A 233 50.98 30.80 -2.24
C GLU A 233 51.53 32.22 -2.08
N GLU A 234 50.71 33.26 -2.29
CA GLU A 234 51.09 34.66 -2.04
C GLU A 234 51.44 34.92 -0.57
N TYR A 235 50.66 34.38 0.38
CA TYR A 235 50.99 34.48 1.80
C TYR A 235 52.33 33.82 2.13
N LEU A 236 52.63 32.67 1.51
CA LEU A 236 53.91 31.98 1.69
C LEU A 236 55.07 32.79 1.08
N HIS A 237 54.89 33.37 -0.10
CA HIS A 237 55.85 34.28 -0.72
C HIS A 237 56.15 35.47 0.19
N TYR A 238 55.13 36.11 0.76
CA TYR A 238 55.32 37.21 1.71
C TYR A 238 56.11 36.78 2.96
N LEU A 239 55.81 35.61 3.53
CA LEU A 239 56.53 35.08 4.69
C LEU A 239 58.00 34.79 4.38
N THR A 240 58.28 34.12 3.27
CA THR A 240 59.66 33.83 2.84
C THR A 240 60.45 35.09 2.56
N GLU A 241 59.83 36.10 1.93
CA GLU A 241 60.47 37.39 1.70
C GLU A 241 60.75 38.12 3.01
N ARG A 242 59.79 38.11 3.95
CA ARG A 242 59.97 38.67 5.29
C ARG A 242 61.12 37.99 6.04
N ASP A 243 61.21 36.67 5.97
CA ASP A 243 62.26 35.91 6.67
C ASP A 243 63.64 36.12 6.00
N ALA A 244 63.70 36.21 4.66
CA ALA A 244 64.91 36.61 3.94
C ALA A 244 65.38 38.03 4.33
N ARG A 245 64.44 38.99 4.47
CA ARG A 245 64.76 40.35 4.97
C ARG A 245 65.32 40.31 6.39
N LYS A 246 64.78 39.46 7.28
CA LYS A 246 65.31 39.28 8.64
C LYS A 246 66.75 38.75 8.63
N ILE A 247 67.04 37.76 7.77
CA ILE A 247 68.39 37.20 7.62
C ILE A 247 69.35 38.29 7.12
N LEU A 248 68.99 39.02 6.06
CA LEU A 248 69.82 40.12 5.54
C LEU A 248 70.11 41.20 6.58
N ILE A 249 69.13 41.51 7.45
CA ILE A 249 69.33 42.45 8.56
C ILE A 249 70.31 41.86 9.60
N ALA A 250 70.19 40.57 9.91
CA ALA A 250 71.12 39.89 10.81
C ALA A 250 72.55 39.89 10.24
N ASP A 251 72.73 39.53 8.96
CA ASP A 251 74.01 39.56 8.26
C ASP A 251 74.60 40.97 8.22
N LEU A 252 73.80 42.00 7.94
CA LEU A 252 74.23 43.39 7.98
C LEU A 252 74.74 43.80 9.36
N ASN A 253 74.04 43.38 10.41
CA ASN A 253 74.47 43.63 11.78
C ASN A 253 75.75 42.87 12.11
N GLU A 254 75.88 41.61 11.68
CA GLU A 254 77.09 40.80 11.86
C GLU A 254 78.30 41.41 11.13
N LEU A 255 78.13 41.85 9.88
CA LEU A 255 79.17 42.56 9.14
C LEU A 255 79.55 43.89 9.80
N ARG A 256 78.59 44.57 10.44
CA ARG A 256 78.85 45.78 11.22
C ARG A 256 79.71 45.46 12.45
N TYR A 257 79.38 44.40 13.19
CA TYR A 257 80.18 43.91 14.31
C TYR A 257 81.57 43.45 13.86
N GLN A 258 81.67 42.67 12.78
CA GLN A 258 82.94 42.22 12.21
C GLN A 258 83.79 43.41 11.75
N ARG A 259 83.21 44.46 11.16
CA ARG A 259 83.96 45.68 10.81
C ARG A 259 84.48 46.39 12.04
N GLU A 260 83.66 46.49 13.09
CA GLU A 260 84.08 47.04 14.39
C GLU A 260 85.20 46.19 15.00
N ASP A 261 85.10 44.87 15.01
CA ASP A 261 86.11 43.93 15.51
C ASP A 261 87.38 43.89 14.65
N MET A 262 87.27 44.02 13.34
CA MET A 262 88.40 44.03 12.39
C MET A 262 89.09 45.40 12.36
N SER A 263 88.39 46.47 12.71
CA SER A 263 89.02 47.75 13.09
C SER A 263 89.84 47.61 14.38
N LEU A 264 89.45 46.71 15.29
CA LEU A 264 90.22 46.35 16.49
C LEU A 264 91.35 45.33 16.20
N ALA A 265 91.26 44.54 15.11
CA ALA A 265 92.15 43.41 14.81
C ALA A 265 93.09 43.61 13.59
N GLN A 266 93.41 44.85 13.17
CA GLN A 266 94.43 45.07 12.11
C GLN A 266 95.82 44.51 12.50
N ALA A 267 96.06 43.25 12.12
CA ALA A 267 97.37 42.65 11.89
C ALA A 267 97.22 41.66 10.72
N PRO A 268 97.93 41.80 9.58
CA PRO A 268 97.62 41.05 8.38
C PRO A 268 98.37 39.71 8.29
N GLY A 269 97.63 38.63 7.99
CA GLY A 269 98.19 37.32 7.65
C GLY A 269 97.23 36.50 6.77
N VAL A 270 97.49 36.49 5.47
CA VAL A 270 96.73 35.86 4.38
C VAL A 270 97.03 34.36 4.29
N TRP A 271 96.01 33.51 4.16
CA TRP A 271 96.17 32.15 3.63
C TRP A 271 95.19 31.94 2.47
N GLY A 272 95.70 31.91 1.24
CA GLY A 272 94.95 31.51 0.05
C GLY A 272 94.87 29.99 -0.05
N GLU A 273 93.68 29.45 -0.30
CA GLU A 273 93.50 28.01 -0.52
C GLU A 273 93.98 27.55 -1.91
N ASP A 274 94.51 26.33 -1.93
CA ASP A 274 95.21 25.66 -3.04
C ASP A 274 94.30 25.39 -4.27
N PRO A 275 94.68 25.84 -5.48
CA PRO A 275 93.98 25.59 -6.75
C PRO A 275 93.69 24.10 -7.05
N VAL A 276 94.49 23.18 -6.52
CA VAL A 276 94.32 21.74 -6.73
C VAL A 276 93.07 21.22 -5.98
N LYS A 277 92.78 21.76 -4.80
CA LYS A 277 91.61 21.41 -3.99
C LYS A 277 90.31 21.79 -4.69
N LEU A 278 90.28 22.97 -5.32
CA LEU A 278 89.15 23.45 -6.12
C LEU A 278 88.93 22.58 -7.36
N THR A 279 90.02 22.15 -8.00
CA THR A 279 89.95 21.28 -9.18
C THR A 279 89.39 19.90 -8.85
N LEU A 280 89.78 19.33 -7.71
CA LEU A 280 89.27 18.04 -7.24
C LEU A 280 87.79 18.13 -6.84
N ALA A 281 87.38 19.20 -6.16
CA ALA A 281 85.99 19.45 -5.79
C ALA A 281 85.09 19.62 -7.04
N LEU A 282 85.58 20.33 -8.07
CA LEU A 282 84.86 20.52 -9.33
C LEU A 282 84.69 19.19 -10.10
N LYS A 283 85.68 18.29 -10.00
CA LYS A 283 85.57 16.94 -10.60
C LYS A 283 84.55 16.08 -9.85
N MET A 284 84.57 16.09 -8.51
CA MET A 284 83.60 15.34 -7.70
C MET A 284 82.17 15.81 -7.92
N THR A 285 81.94 17.13 -7.95
CA THR A 285 80.60 17.70 -8.19
C THR A 285 80.03 17.35 -9.57
N ARG A 286 80.85 17.31 -10.62
CA ARG A 286 80.42 16.86 -11.95
C ARG A 286 80.03 15.37 -11.97
N GLN A 287 80.75 14.55 -11.21
CA GLN A 287 80.48 13.12 -11.14
C GLN A 287 79.18 12.83 -10.36
N ASP A 288 78.96 13.53 -9.25
CA ASP A 288 77.73 13.42 -8.45
C ASP A 288 76.50 13.96 -9.19
N LEU A 289 76.64 15.04 -9.97
CA LEU A 289 75.58 15.52 -10.87
C LEU A 289 75.17 14.43 -11.87
N THR A 290 76.15 13.73 -12.44
CA THR A 290 75.87 12.68 -13.42
C THR A 290 75.17 11.47 -12.77
N ARG A 291 75.57 11.10 -11.54
CA ARG A 291 74.94 10.03 -10.76
C ARG A 291 73.49 10.37 -10.42
N THR A 292 73.24 11.56 -9.89
CA THR A 292 71.89 12.02 -9.51
C THR A 292 70.96 12.15 -10.73
N GLN A 293 71.48 12.57 -11.89
CA GLN A 293 70.71 12.62 -13.13
C GLN A 293 70.29 11.22 -13.61
N MET A 294 71.14 10.21 -13.46
CA MET A 294 70.81 8.82 -13.79
C MET A 294 69.79 8.23 -12.81
N GLU A 295 69.91 8.49 -11.52
CA GLU A 295 68.94 8.05 -10.50
C GLU A 295 67.56 8.69 -10.73
N LEU A 296 67.52 9.97 -11.11
CA LEU A 296 66.30 10.69 -11.44
C LEU A 296 65.61 10.11 -12.69
N ASN A 297 66.39 9.81 -13.74
CA ASN A 297 65.85 9.17 -14.94
C ASN A 297 65.34 7.74 -14.67
N THR A 298 66.02 7.00 -13.79
CA THR A 298 65.61 5.66 -13.36
C THR A 298 64.32 5.72 -12.53
N MET A 299 64.19 6.67 -11.60
CA MET A 299 62.94 6.91 -10.88
C MET A 299 61.82 7.33 -11.85
N LYS A 300 62.08 8.25 -12.78
CA LYS A 300 61.07 8.72 -13.74
C LYS A 300 60.53 7.59 -14.63
N ALA A 301 61.37 6.62 -14.98
CA ALA A 301 60.98 5.42 -15.72
C ALA A 301 60.21 4.41 -14.83
N ASN A 302 60.64 4.20 -13.58
CA ASN A 302 60.01 3.26 -12.66
C ASN A 302 58.64 3.73 -12.12
N PHE A 303 58.40 5.04 -12.09
CA PHE A 303 57.14 5.66 -11.64
C PHE A 303 56.27 6.19 -12.78
N GLY A 304 56.62 5.89 -14.04
CA GLY A 304 55.89 6.39 -15.21
C GLY A 304 54.54 5.71 -15.46
N ASP A 305 54.35 4.47 -15.00
CA ASP A 305 53.25 3.60 -15.47
C ASP A 305 52.47 2.89 -14.35
N VAL A 306 52.57 3.36 -13.11
CA VAL A 306 51.75 2.86 -12.00
C VAL A 306 50.71 3.92 -11.66
N VAL A 307 49.43 3.54 -11.68
CA VAL A 307 48.31 4.33 -11.11
C VAL A 307 48.83 5.06 -9.87
N PRO A 308 48.80 6.40 -9.81
CA PRO A 308 49.48 7.12 -8.76
C PRO A 308 49.01 6.59 -7.43
N ARG A 309 49.91 5.96 -6.67
CA ARG A 309 49.65 5.51 -5.31
C ARG A 309 49.08 6.65 -4.48
N ARG A 310 49.50 7.88 -4.82
CA ARG A 310 48.94 9.15 -4.35
C ARG A 310 47.46 9.34 -4.67
N ASP A 311 46.97 9.00 -5.85
CA ASP A 311 45.56 9.16 -6.24
C ASP A 311 44.69 8.06 -5.62
N PHE A 312 45.22 6.84 -5.52
CA PHE A 312 44.57 5.77 -4.75
C PHE A 312 44.52 6.10 -3.26
N GLU A 313 45.62 6.54 -2.66
CA GLU A 313 45.69 6.98 -1.25
C GLU A 313 44.86 8.25 -1.02
N MET A 314 44.76 9.17 -2.00
CA MET A 314 43.92 10.36 -1.93
C MET A 314 42.44 10.01 -2.03
N GLN A 315 42.05 9.09 -2.90
CA GLN A 315 40.67 8.55 -2.93
C GLN A 315 40.34 7.71 -1.69
N GLU A 316 41.31 6.96 -1.15
CA GLU A 316 41.16 6.21 0.10
C GLU A 316 41.02 7.15 1.30
N LYS A 317 41.79 8.25 1.32
CA LYS A 317 41.70 9.32 2.32
C LYS A 317 40.38 10.07 2.22
N THR A 318 39.95 10.41 1.01
CA THR A 318 38.64 11.05 0.74
C THR A 318 37.46 10.15 1.12
N ASN A 319 37.58 8.82 1.00
CA ASN A 319 36.57 7.87 1.50
C ASN A 319 36.71 7.53 3.00
N LYS A 320 37.86 7.82 3.62
CA LYS A 320 38.09 7.70 5.07
C LYS A 320 37.51 8.92 5.81
N ASP A 321 37.48 10.08 5.18
CA ASP A 321 36.97 11.32 5.77
C ASP A 321 35.49 11.51 5.36
N LEU A 322 34.54 11.37 6.30
CA LEU A 322 33.14 11.72 6.03
C LEU A 322 33.00 13.24 5.94
N GLN A 323 32.49 13.74 4.82
CA GLN A 323 32.38 15.17 4.57
C GLN A 323 31.27 15.80 5.43
N GLU A 324 31.66 16.86 6.14
CA GLU A 324 30.95 17.55 7.23
C GLU A 324 29.58 18.11 6.83
N GLN A 325 28.65 18.17 7.80
CA GLN A 325 27.40 18.95 7.66
C GLN A 325 27.45 20.30 8.42
N GLY A 326 28.38 20.52 9.36
CA GLY A 326 28.55 21.78 10.11
C GLY A 326 27.56 21.97 11.28
N TYR A 327 27.41 23.20 11.78
CA TYR A 327 26.48 23.58 12.88
C TYR A 327 25.11 24.07 12.42
N GLY A 328 24.63 23.63 11.25
CA GLY A 328 23.29 23.98 10.78
C GLY A 328 22.20 23.54 11.75
N GLU A 329 21.14 24.33 11.89
CA GLU A 329 19.98 24.02 12.73
C GLU A 329 19.28 22.69 12.33
N ALA A 330 19.49 22.26 11.08
CA ALA A 330 19.03 20.99 10.52
C ALA A 330 19.85 19.74 10.95
N ILE A 331 20.97 19.92 11.67
CA ILE A 331 21.87 18.83 12.06
C ILE A 331 21.62 18.48 13.53
N PRO A 332 21.28 17.21 13.82
CA PRO A 332 21.03 16.78 15.19
C PRO A 332 22.18 17.12 16.14
N PRO A 333 21.90 17.54 17.39
CA PRO A 333 22.92 17.94 18.35
C PRO A 333 24.06 16.93 18.53
N PHE A 334 23.75 15.63 18.52
CA PHE A 334 24.73 14.53 18.66
C PHE A 334 25.69 14.38 17.47
N LEU A 335 25.48 15.11 16.38
CA LEU A 335 26.39 15.16 15.22
C LEU A 335 27.12 16.51 15.13
N ARG A 336 26.87 17.46 16.03
CA ARG A 336 27.53 18.79 15.96
C ARG A 336 28.97 18.68 16.46
N PHE A 337 29.90 18.46 15.53
CA PHE A 337 31.32 18.38 15.80
C PHE A 337 32.11 19.12 14.73
N ASP A 338 33.13 19.86 15.17
CA ASP A 338 34.09 20.56 14.31
C ASP A 338 35.38 19.75 14.21
N GLY A 339 35.59 19.10 13.07
CA GLY A 339 36.83 18.40 12.76
C GLY A 339 36.64 17.19 11.84
N PRO A 340 37.72 16.67 11.24
CA PRO A 340 37.65 15.52 10.36
C PRO A 340 37.22 14.27 11.12
N VAL A 341 36.14 13.64 10.65
CA VAL A 341 35.58 12.45 11.27
C VAL A 341 35.94 11.20 10.45
N GLN A 342 36.63 10.26 11.10
CA GLN A 342 37.03 9.00 10.45
C GLN A 342 35.84 8.06 10.28
N ASN A 343 35.56 7.65 9.05
CA ASN A 343 34.63 6.57 8.75
C ASN A 343 35.18 5.25 9.29
N LYS A 344 34.47 4.63 10.23
CA LYS A 344 34.87 3.36 10.85
C LYS A 344 34.59 2.14 9.95
N LYS A 345 33.87 2.33 8.83
CA LYS A 345 33.55 1.31 7.81
C LYS A 345 33.06 -0.04 8.37
N PRO A 346 32.07 -0.07 9.29
CA PRO A 346 31.48 -1.31 9.77
C PRO A 346 30.76 -2.05 8.65
N SER A 347 30.63 -3.38 8.76
CA SER A 347 29.72 -4.13 7.88
C SER A 347 28.26 -3.81 8.23
N LYS A 348 27.34 -4.07 7.30
CA LYS A 348 25.88 -3.89 7.53
C LYS A 348 25.40 -4.67 8.76
N LYS A 349 25.91 -5.90 8.93
CA LYS A 349 25.65 -6.77 10.08
C LYS A 349 26.13 -6.15 11.40
N ASP A 350 27.33 -5.56 11.41
CA ASP A 350 27.88 -4.92 12.61
C ASP A 350 27.05 -3.71 13.03
N VAL A 351 26.59 -2.90 12.07
CA VAL A 351 25.68 -1.78 12.34
C VAL A 351 24.38 -2.29 12.94
N VAL A 352 23.75 -3.30 12.33
CA VAL A 352 22.49 -3.88 12.84
C VAL A 352 22.64 -4.40 14.26
N ASN A 353 23.71 -5.15 14.54
CA ASN A 353 23.99 -5.68 15.87
C ASN A 353 24.19 -4.55 16.88
N LEU A 354 24.92 -3.50 16.51
CA LEU A 354 25.11 -2.32 17.35
C LEU A 354 23.78 -1.61 17.67
N LEU A 355 22.86 -1.51 16.70
CA LEU A 355 21.53 -0.92 16.94
C LEU A 355 20.66 -1.79 17.85
N LYS A 356 20.75 -3.12 17.71
CA LYS A 356 20.07 -4.06 18.60
C LYS A 356 20.61 -3.98 20.02
N ASP A 357 21.93 -3.85 20.18
CA ASP A 357 22.56 -3.66 21.48
C ASP A 357 22.09 -2.34 22.13
N ALA A 358 22.05 -1.25 21.36
CA ALA A 358 21.53 0.03 21.82
C ALA A 358 20.09 -0.06 22.32
N TRP A 359 19.22 -0.78 21.57
CA TRP A 359 17.83 -1.01 22.00
C TRP A 359 17.73 -1.86 23.25
N LYS A 360 18.52 -2.92 23.39
CA LYS A 360 18.53 -3.74 24.60
C LYS A 360 18.91 -2.93 25.84
N GLU A 361 19.92 -2.07 25.71
CA GLU A 361 20.34 -1.18 26.80
C GLU A 361 19.27 -0.12 27.09
N ARG A 362 18.63 0.44 26.05
CA ARG A 362 17.55 1.42 26.20
C ARG A 362 16.35 0.85 26.93
N LEU A 363 15.98 -0.39 26.64
CA LEU A 363 14.84 -1.07 27.27
C LEU A 363 15.13 -1.48 28.73
N ALA A 364 16.41 -1.62 29.10
CA ALA A 364 16.84 -1.92 30.46
C ALA A 364 17.07 -0.66 31.32
N GLU A 365 17.14 0.52 30.70
CA GLU A 365 17.42 1.78 31.38
C GLU A 365 16.17 2.33 32.10
N GLU A 366 16.30 2.58 33.40
CA GLU A 366 15.21 3.12 34.23
C GLU A 366 15.02 4.63 34.04
N GLN A 367 16.09 5.35 33.68
CA GLN A 367 16.11 6.80 33.61
C GLN A 367 16.02 7.28 32.15
N LYS A 368 14.84 7.81 31.79
CA LYS A 368 14.53 8.16 30.39
C LYS A 368 15.07 9.54 30.01
N GLU A 369 16.34 9.62 29.66
CA GLU A 369 16.87 10.76 28.89
C GLU A 369 16.32 10.75 27.46
N LYS A 370 16.53 11.82 26.68
CA LYS A 370 16.04 11.86 25.28
C LYS A 370 16.80 10.83 24.45
N PHE A 371 16.10 10.15 23.53
CA PHE A 371 16.70 9.10 22.71
C PHE A 371 18.03 9.46 22.00
N PRO A 372 18.17 10.66 21.39
CA PRO A 372 19.44 11.02 20.73
C PRO A 372 20.59 11.20 21.72
N ASP A 373 20.30 11.69 22.93
CA ASP A 373 21.28 11.88 24.00
C ASP A 373 21.71 10.50 24.55
N PHE A 374 20.74 9.62 24.78
CA PHE A 374 20.99 8.21 25.12
C PHE A 374 21.87 7.51 24.11
N PHE A 375 21.55 7.64 22.82
CA PHE A 375 22.31 6.96 21.77
C PHE A 375 23.76 7.44 21.73
N PHE A 376 23.99 8.74 21.94
CA PHE A 376 25.35 9.27 22.01
C PHE A 376 26.10 8.76 23.25
N ASN A 377 25.46 8.78 24.41
CA ASN A 377 26.02 8.25 25.66
C ASN A 377 26.36 6.75 25.55
N PHE A 378 25.50 5.97 24.87
CA PHE A 378 25.76 4.57 24.55
C PHE A 378 27.04 4.40 23.71
N LEU A 379 27.25 5.24 22.69
CA LEU A 379 28.47 5.21 21.88
C LEU A 379 29.71 5.61 22.68
N GLU A 380 29.60 6.60 23.58
CA GLU A 380 30.67 6.97 24.51
C GLU A 380 31.04 5.83 25.46
N ARG A 381 30.05 5.13 26.02
CA ARG A 381 30.28 3.97 26.90
C ARG A 381 30.95 2.81 26.14
N ARG A 382 30.51 2.53 24.90
CA ARG A 382 30.96 1.36 24.12
C ARG A 382 32.32 1.57 23.45
N PHE A 383 32.58 2.77 22.91
CA PHE A 383 33.76 3.05 22.09
C PHE A 383 34.71 4.09 22.70
N GLY A 384 34.30 4.72 23.80
CA GLY A 384 35.04 5.80 24.43
C GLY A 384 34.74 7.18 23.82
N PRO A 385 34.97 8.26 24.58
CA PRO A 385 34.61 9.63 24.17
C PRO A 385 35.37 10.12 22.94
N SER A 386 36.58 9.58 22.70
CA SER A 386 37.40 9.92 21.51
C SER A 386 36.79 9.42 20.20
N ASP A 387 36.12 8.26 20.23
CA ASP A 387 35.67 7.56 19.03
C ASP A 387 34.15 7.60 18.86
N ALA A 388 33.40 8.00 19.89
CA ALA A 388 31.94 8.07 19.89
C ALA A 388 31.38 8.93 18.75
N ILE A 389 31.96 10.11 18.52
CA ILE A 389 31.55 11.03 17.44
C ILE A 389 31.78 10.39 16.07
N ALA A 390 32.92 9.71 15.89
CA ALA A 390 33.24 9.01 14.66
C ALA A 390 32.30 7.85 14.36
N TRP A 391 31.94 7.10 15.39
CA TRP A 391 30.90 6.08 15.29
C TRP A 391 29.51 6.68 15.04
N ALA A 392 29.14 7.79 15.68
CA ALA A 392 27.85 8.44 15.49
C ALA A 392 27.66 8.85 14.02
N TYR A 393 28.65 9.53 13.42
CA TYR A 393 28.63 9.89 12.00
C TYR A 393 28.62 8.66 11.09
N THR A 394 29.46 7.67 11.39
CA THR A 394 29.53 6.44 10.59
C THR A 394 28.19 5.72 10.57
N ILE A 395 27.56 5.52 11.74
CA ILE A 395 26.27 4.85 11.87
C ILE A 395 25.17 5.67 11.22
N PHE A 396 25.16 6.98 11.44
CA PHE A 396 24.15 7.88 10.88
C PHE A 396 24.15 7.85 9.35
N GLU A 397 25.32 7.94 8.71
CA GLU A 397 25.41 7.83 7.25
C GLU A 397 25.08 6.42 6.75
N ASN A 398 25.47 5.36 7.46
CA ASN A 398 25.08 3.98 7.09
C ASN A 398 23.56 3.79 7.13
N ILE A 399 22.91 4.19 8.22
CA ILE A 399 21.46 4.08 8.38
C ILE A 399 20.72 4.92 7.31
N LYS A 400 21.25 6.09 6.97
CA LYS A 400 20.69 6.97 5.93
C LYS A 400 20.81 6.37 4.53
N LEU A 401 21.88 5.61 4.26
CA LEU A 401 22.11 4.91 3.00
C LEU A 401 21.21 3.68 2.84
N PHE A 402 21.04 2.88 3.91
CA PHE A 402 20.31 1.60 3.86
C PHE A 402 18.85 1.72 4.32
N ARG A 403 18.06 2.57 3.65
CA ARG A 403 16.63 2.80 4.00
C ARG A 403 15.71 1.59 3.82
N SER A 404 16.13 0.60 3.04
CA SER A 404 15.38 -0.64 2.83
C SER A 404 15.50 -1.63 4.01
N ASN A 405 16.44 -1.41 4.92
CA ASN A 405 16.57 -2.24 6.11
C ASN A 405 15.62 -1.72 7.21
N GLU A 406 14.71 -2.57 7.67
CA GLU A 406 13.69 -2.23 8.66
C GLU A 406 14.31 -1.66 9.94
N VAL A 407 15.25 -2.39 10.55
CA VAL A 407 15.91 -2.00 11.81
C VAL A 407 16.59 -0.63 11.67
N MET A 408 17.34 -0.41 10.58
CA MET A 408 17.99 0.88 10.34
C MET A 408 16.96 2.00 10.10
N SER A 409 15.92 1.75 9.29
CA SER A 409 14.91 2.75 8.94
C SER A 409 14.09 3.20 10.16
N GLN A 410 13.71 2.27 11.05
CA GLN A 410 13.00 2.57 12.29
C GLN A 410 13.90 3.32 13.27
N PHE A 411 15.14 2.86 13.44
CA PHE A 411 16.11 3.54 14.28
C PHE A 411 16.35 4.97 13.80
N TYR A 412 16.48 5.17 12.48
CA TYR A 412 16.60 6.50 11.88
C TYR A 412 15.40 7.39 12.19
N ALA A 413 14.18 6.85 12.03
CA ALA A 413 12.96 7.60 12.25
C ALA A 413 12.88 8.09 13.70
N ILE A 414 13.27 7.26 14.67
CA ILE A 414 13.27 7.62 16.09
C ILE A 414 14.40 8.59 16.41
N LEU A 415 15.61 8.35 15.89
CA LEU A 415 16.77 9.22 16.08
C LEU A 415 16.54 10.65 15.52
N MET A 416 15.80 10.76 14.43
CA MET A 416 15.42 12.04 13.81
C MET A 416 14.14 12.66 14.40
N GLY A 417 13.53 12.03 15.41
CA GLY A 417 12.28 12.51 16.03
C GLY A 417 11.06 12.45 15.11
N LYS A 418 11.08 11.61 14.07
CA LYS A 418 9.92 11.36 13.18
C LYS A 418 8.94 10.35 13.78
N LEU A 419 9.42 9.48 14.66
CA LEU A 419 8.62 8.53 15.43
C LEU A 419 9.10 8.54 16.89
N THR A 420 8.23 8.23 17.82
CA THR A 420 8.58 8.05 19.24
C THR A 420 9.01 6.61 19.53
N GLU A 421 9.75 6.43 20.61
CA GLU A 421 10.18 5.10 21.09
C GLU A 421 8.99 4.17 21.37
N SER A 422 7.84 4.72 21.78
CA SER A 422 6.62 3.94 22.07
C SER A 422 6.14 3.13 20.88
N VAL A 423 6.34 3.62 19.66
CA VAL A 423 5.94 2.91 18.43
C VAL A 423 6.75 1.63 18.25
N TYR A 424 8.07 1.72 18.45
CA TYR A 424 8.96 0.56 18.40
C TYR A 424 8.69 -0.44 19.53
N ILE A 425 8.48 0.07 20.75
CA ILE A 425 8.15 -0.75 21.92
C ILE A 425 6.86 -1.53 21.67
N ASN A 426 5.79 -0.87 21.22
CA ASN A 426 4.51 -1.52 20.92
C ASN A 426 4.63 -2.56 19.79
N GLN A 427 5.43 -2.27 18.74
CA GLN A 427 5.69 -3.26 17.69
C GLN A 427 6.34 -4.52 18.28
N LYS A 428 7.38 -4.37 19.11
CA LYS A 428 8.06 -5.50 19.75
C LYS A 428 7.14 -6.26 20.71
N GLU A 429 6.35 -5.56 21.51
CA GLU A 429 5.34 -6.16 22.39
C GLU A 429 4.29 -6.94 21.60
N THR A 430 3.80 -6.40 20.48
CA THR A 430 2.83 -7.06 19.60
C THR A 430 3.42 -8.36 19.01
N THR A 431 4.66 -8.32 18.52
CA THR A 431 5.33 -9.52 18.01
C THR A 431 5.58 -10.57 19.10
N ALA A 432 5.94 -10.13 20.31
CA ALA A 432 6.15 -11.02 21.45
C ALA A 432 4.82 -11.65 21.92
N GLN A 433 3.74 -10.88 21.91
CA GLN A 433 2.39 -11.36 22.25
C GLN A 433 1.91 -12.39 21.22
N LEU A 434 2.07 -12.13 19.91
CA LEU A 434 1.76 -13.11 18.87
C LEU A 434 2.54 -14.42 19.05
N LEU A 435 3.86 -14.33 19.27
CA LEU A 435 4.69 -15.51 19.50
C LEU A 435 4.23 -16.28 20.75
N LYS A 436 3.88 -15.57 21.83
CA LYS A 436 3.36 -16.18 23.06
C LYS A 436 2.04 -16.91 22.84
N GLU A 437 1.10 -16.32 22.10
CA GLU A 437 -0.18 -16.98 21.79
C GLU A 437 0.02 -18.21 20.88
N MET A 438 0.97 -18.17 19.95
CA MET A 438 1.34 -19.34 19.13
C MET A 438 1.97 -20.45 19.96
N ILE A 439 2.86 -20.12 20.91
CA ILE A 439 3.42 -21.09 21.86
C ILE A 439 2.33 -21.70 22.74
N ASN A 440 1.34 -20.92 23.18
CA ASN A 440 0.23 -21.41 23.99
C ASN A 440 -0.69 -22.37 23.21
N ALA A 441 -0.87 -22.13 21.90
CA ALA A 441 -1.65 -23.00 21.03
C ALA A 441 -0.92 -24.31 20.67
N ASP A 442 0.42 -24.29 20.68
CA ASP A 442 1.29 -25.44 20.45
C ASP A 442 1.36 -26.35 21.69
N SER A 443 0.29 -27.13 21.89
CA SER A 443 0.18 -28.06 23.04
C SER A 443 1.30 -29.10 23.13
N GLN A 444 2.00 -29.39 22.03
CA GLN A 444 3.09 -30.37 21.97
C GLN A 444 4.47 -29.72 22.07
N ASN A 445 4.56 -28.38 22.03
CA ASN A 445 5.78 -27.58 22.02
C ASN A 445 6.77 -27.99 20.90
N GLU A 446 6.23 -28.46 19.78
CA GLU A 446 7.03 -28.93 18.64
C GLU A 446 7.49 -27.76 17.75
N GLY A 447 6.93 -26.57 17.93
CA GLY A 447 7.12 -25.41 17.06
C GLY A 447 6.12 -25.37 15.89
N LEU A 448 5.07 -26.20 15.92
CA LEU A 448 4.12 -26.34 14.82
C LEU A 448 2.70 -25.98 15.27
N ILE A 449 2.00 -25.22 14.44
CA ILE A 449 0.56 -24.95 14.61
C ILE A 449 -0.19 -25.15 13.29
N THR A 450 -1.49 -25.39 13.36
CA THR A 450 -2.33 -25.51 12.16
C THR A 450 -2.71 -24.13 11.62
N MET A 451 -3.07 -24.07 10.33
CA MET A 451 -3.58 -22.84 9.71
C MET A 451 -4.86 -22.31 10.37
N GLU A 452 -5.72 -23.21 10.86
CA GLU A 452 -6.92 -22.83 11.62
C GLU A 452 -6.57 -22.18 12.97
N GLN A 453 -5.57 -22.72 13.67
CA GLN A 453 -5.06 -22.13 14.92
C GLN A 453 -4.45 -20.75 14.68
N LEU A 454 -3.64 -20.59 13.62
CA LEU A 454 -3.07 -19.29 13.24
C LEU A 454 -4.17 -18.26 12.96
N SER A 455 -5.18 -18.61 12.16
CA SER A 455 -6.31 -17.71 11.86
C SER A 455 -7.04 -17.28 13.15
N THR A 456 -7.25 -18.22 14.07
CA THR A 456 -7.87 -17.94 15.37
C THR A 456 -7.02 -17.00 16.23
N ILE A 457 -5.70 -17.23 16.28
CA ILE A 457 -4.75 -16.38 17.03
C ILE A 457 -4.72 -14.97 16.45
N LEU A 458 -4.67 -14.81 15.13
CA LEU A 458 -4.67 -13.51 14.47
C LEU A 458 -5.95 -12.72 14.77
N ARG A 459 -7.12 -13.38 14.73
CA ARG A 459 -8.42 -12.78 15.07
C ARG A 459 -8.48 -12.33 16.53
N ASN A 460 -7.95 -13.14 17.42
CA ASN A 460 -7.93 -12.83 18.85
C ASN A 460 -6.95 -11.70 19.18
N THR A 461 -5.80 -11.67 18.50
CA THR A 461 -4.76 -10.65 18.74
C THR A 461 -5.13 -9.32 18.07
N PHE A 462 -5.84 -9.36 16.94
CA PHE A 462 -6.22 -8.19 16.15
C PHE A 462 -7.74 -8.13 15.92
N PRO A 463 -8.53 -7.84 16.96
CA PRO A 463 -10.00 -7.88 16.87
C PRO A 463 -10.61 -6.80 15.96
N VAL A 464 -9.84 -5.74 15.66
CA VAL A 464 -10.29 -4.59 14.84
C VAL A 464 -9.91 -4.76 13.36
N LYS A 465 -9.08 -5.74 13.01
CA LYS A 465 -8.66 -5.96 11.61
C LYS A 465 -9.79 -6.57 10.79
N THR A 466 -9.87 -6.16 9.52
CA THR A 466 -10.82 -6.73 8.56
C THR A 466 -10.43 -8.15 8.18
N GLU A 467 -11.41 -8.92 7.68
CA GLU A 467 -11.16 -10.27 7.15
C GLU A 467 -10.09 -10.28 6.05
N GLU A 468 -10.09 -9.24 5.21
CA GLU A 468 -9.11 -9.06 4.13
C GLU A 468 -7.70 -8.85 4.70
N HIS A 469 -7.55 -8.00 5.73
CA HIS A 469 -6.25 -7.80 6.38
C HIS A 469 -5.76 -9.07 7.08
N ILE A 470 -6.64 -9.84 7.72
CA ILE A 470 -6.28 -11.13 8.34
C ILE A 470 -5.86 -12.13 7.27
N GLN A 471 -6.55 -12.16 6.15
CA GLN A 471 -6.22 -13.02 5.00
C GLN A 471 -4.85 -12.69 4.41
N GLU A 472 -4.52 -11.41 4.25
CA GLU A 472 -3.18 -10.98 3.81
C GLU A 472 -2.07 -11.42 4.78
N LEU A 473 -2.34 -11.42 6.10
CA LEU A 473 -1.40 -11.92 7.10
C LEU A 473 -1.23 -13.44 7.02
N MET A 474 -2.31 -14.17 6.75
CA MET A 474 -2.26 -15.61 6.49
C MET A 474 -1.40 -15.91 5.26
N GLU A 475 -1.58 -15.17 4.16
CA GLU A 475 -0.79 -15.32 2.94
C GLU A 475 0.70 -15.00 3.17
N ALA A 476 0.98 -13.95 3.95
CA ALA A 476 2.35 -13.59 4.34
C ALA A 476 3.00 -14.63 5.26
N ALA A 477 2.21 -15.42 6.00
CA ALA A 477 2.66 -16.57 6.76
C ALA A 477 2.84 -17.84 5.91
N GLY A 478 2.53 -17.79 4.60
CA GLY A 478 2.69 -18.91 3.66
C GLY A 478 1.40 -19.69 3.39
N TRP A 479 0.23 -19.15 3.75
CA TRP A 479 -1.06 -19.75 3.38
C TRP A 479 -1.35 -19.59 1.89
N HIS A 480 -1.93 -20.62 1.29
CA HIS A 480 -2.42 -20.60 -0.09
C HIS A 480 -3.85 -21.15 -0.17
N PRO A 481 -4.64 -20.82 -1.20
CA PRO A 481 -6.01 -21.33 -1.36
C PRO A 481 -6.12 -22.87 -1.45
N ASN A 482 -5.00 -23.55 -1.73
CA ASN A 482 -4.90 -25.01 -1.78
C ASN A 482 -4.45 -25.63 -0.45
N SER A 483 -4.08 -24.81 0.54
CA SER A 483 -3.67 -25.27 1.87
C SER A 483 -4.88 -25.82 2.63
N SER A 484 -4.72 -26.99 3.23
CA SER A 484 -5.71 -27.55 4.12
C SER A 484 -5.69 -26.82 5.46
N ASN A 485 -6.84 -26.69 6.12
CA ASN A 485 -6.92 -26.12 7.47
C ASN A 485 -6.08 -26.90 8.50
N ALA A 486 -5.80 -28.17 8.22
CA ALA A 486 -4.98 -29.07 9.04
C ALA A 486 -3.48 -29.02 8.69
N ASP A 487 -3.07 -28.23 7.70
CA ASP A 487 -1.65 -28.09 7.35
C ASP A 487 -0.89 -27.47 8.53
N LEU A 488 0.16 -28.16 8.95
CA LEU A 488 1.06 -27.72 10.02
C LEU A 488 2.18 -26.89 9.40
N PHE A 489 2.49 -25.75 10.03
CA PHE A 489 3.64 -24.94 9.65
C PHE A 489 4.44 -24.53 10.90
N ASP A 490 5.73 -24.27 10.68
CA ASP A 490 6.65 -23.83 11.73
C ASP A 490 6.50 -22.34 11.98
N TYR A 491 5.85 -21.99 13.11
CA TYR A 491 5.63 -20.59 13.46
C TYR A 491 6.90 -19.87 13.91
N ARG A 492 7.95 -20.60 14.31
CA ARG A 492 9.21 -19.99 14.74
C ARG A 492 9.88 -19.28 13.58
N LEU A 493 9.74 -19.83 12.36
CA LEU A 493 10.28 -19.25 11.14
C LEU A 493 9.72 -17.84 10.89
N LEU A 494 8.44 -17.59 11.17
CA LEU A 494 7.81 -16.28 10.96
C LEU A 494 8.48 -15.13 11.70
N PHE A 495 9.15 -15.41 12.81
CA PHE A 495 9.81 -14.40 13.67
C PHE A 495 11.34 -14.45 13.55
N THR A 496 11.87 -15.20 12.59
CA THR A 496 13.30 -15.20 12.33
C THR A 496 13.72 -13.90 11.62
N GLU A 497 14.96 -13.47 11.91
CA GLU A 497 15.59 -12.34 11.25
C GLU A 497 16.87 -12.84 10.58
N ASN A 498 17.14 -12.39 9.36
CA ASN A 498 18.38 -12.76 8.68
C ASN A 498 19.60 -12.09 9.35
N GLU A 499 20.82 -12.43 8.89
CA GLU A 499 22.05 -11.89 9.47
C GLU A 499 22.15 -10.35 9.39
N GLU A 500 21.36 -9.72 8.53
CA GLU A 500 21.29 -8.28 8.35
C GLU A 500 20.10 -7.65 9.09
N GLY A 501 19.41 -8.41 9.96
CA GLY A 501 18.28 -7.93 10.76
C GLY A 501 17.01 -7.64 9.96
N GLN A 502 16.88 -8.20 8.76
CA GLN A 502 15.63 -8.13 8.01
C GLN A 502 14.71 -9.26 8.50
N SER A 503 13.50 -8.89 8.92
CA SER A 503 12.47 -9.84 9.38
C SER A 503 11.80 -10.53 8.20
N GLU A 504 11.18 -11.69 8.45
CA GLU A 504 10.37 -12.40 7.46
C GLU A 504 9.18 -11.56 6.96
N PRO A 505 8.62 -11.86 5.76
CA PRO A 505 7.52 -11.12 5.15
C PRO A 505 6.30 -10.95 6.07
N PHE A 506 6.03 -11.93 6.93
CA PHE A 506 4.95 -11.87 7.90
C PHE A 506 5.09 -10.67 8.86
N VAL A 507 6.24 -10.51 9.52
CA VAL A 507 6.47 -9.40 10.47
C VAL A 507 6.46 -8.05 9.75
N GLN A 508 7.03 -8.00 8.54
CA GLN A 508 6.99 -6.82 7.68
C GLN A 508 5.53 -6.44 7.37
N LYS A 509 4.70 -7.41 7.01
CA LYS A 509 3.28 -7.19 6.68
C LYS A 509 2.47 -6.71 7.87
N VAL A 510 2.72 -7.24 9.08
CA VAL A 510 2.10 -6.74 10.33
C VAL A 510 2.43 -5.26 10.53
N TRP A 511 3.69 -4.88 10.33
CA TRP A 511 4.14 -3.49 10.44
C TRP A 511 3.54 -2.58 9.36
N GLU A 512 3.53 -3.02 8.11
CA GLU A 512 2.92 -2.29 6.99
C GLU A 512 1.44 -2.02 7.25
N GLN A 513 0.68 -3.03 7.66
CA GLN A 513 -0.73 -2.87 7.99
C GLN A 513 -0.95 -1.88 9.14
N TYR A 514 -0.13 -1.95 10.21
CA TYR A 514 -0.20 -0.99 11.31
C TYR A 514 0.00 0.46 10.82
N MET A 515 1.00 0.69 9.96
CA MET A 515 1.27 2.04 9.45
C MET A 515 0.15 2.56 8.56
N VAL A 516 -0.45 1.70 7.72
CA VAL A 516 -1.62 2.07 6.89
C VAL A 516 -2.83 2.37 7.76
N GLU A 517 -3.17 1.49 8.71
CA GLU A 517 -4.31 1.66 9.62
C GLU A 517 -4.19 2.93 10.47
N LYS A 518 -2.97 3.26 10.90
CA LYS A 518 -2.67 4.50 11.63
C LYS A 518 -2.87 5.74 10.75
N ASP A 519 -2.40 5.71 9.50
CA ASP A 519 -2.61 6.84 8.57
C ASP A 519 -4.12 7.05 8.32
N GLU A 520 -4.86 5.98 8.05
CA GLU A 520 -6.30 6.04 7.87
C GLU A 520 -7.03 6.60 9.10
N TYR A 521 -6.66 6.14 10.31
CA TYR A 521 -7.25 6.63 11.55
C TYR A 521 -7.03 8.14 11.75
N LEU A 522 -5.81 8.64 11.46
CA LEU A 522 -5.51 10.06 11.52
C LEU A 522 -6.21 10.87 10.41
N GLN A 523 -6.41 10.27 9.23
CA GLN A 523 -7.21 10.90 8.17
C GLN A 523 -8.68 11.02 8.57
N GLU A 524 -9.26 10.00 9.20
CA GLU A 524 -10.64 10.06 9.73
C GLU A 524 -10.77 11.13 10.82
N LEU A 525 -9.81 11.22 11.74
CA LEU A 525 -9.77 12.28 12.76
C LEU A 525 -9.76 13.67 12.12
N LYS A 526 -8.96 13.86 11.06
CA LYS A 526 -8.89 15.12 10.33
C LYS A 526 -10.22 15.45 9.64
N GLN A 527 -10.90 14.44 9.07
CA GLN A 527 -12.19 14.62 8.42
C GLN A 527 -13.27 15.02 9.44
N GLU A 528 -13.30 14.36 10.61
CA GLU A 528 -14.25 14.67 11.68
C GLU A 528 -14.06 16.08 12.26
N LEU A 529 -12.80 16.54 12.37
CA LEU A 529 -12.52 17.90 12.81
C LEU A 529 -13.03 18.95 11.81
N GLY A 530 -13.02 18.65 10.51
CA GLY A 530 -13.49 19.56 9.46
C GLY A 530 -12.70 20.87 9.36
N LEU A 531 -11.46 20.88 9.85
CA LEU A 531 -10.58 22.05 9.91
C LEU A 531 -9.48 21.99 8.86
N GLU A 532 -9.04 23.14 8.37
CA GLU A 532 -7.86 23.24 7.51
C GLU A 532 -6.56 23.15 8.34
N LEU A 533 -5.45 22.72 7.73
CA LEU A 533 -4.20 22.42 8.46
C LEU A 533 -3.60 23.63 9.22
N TYR A 534 -3.85 24.84 8.73
CA TYR A 534 -3.37 26.08 9.36
C TYR A 534 -4.30 26.62 10.44
N GLU A 535 -5.48 26.01 10.62
CA GLU A 535 -6.44 26.42 11.64
C GLU A 535 -6.07 25.87 13.02
N ASP A 536 -6.57 26.55 14.03
CA ASP A 536 -6.35 26.23 15.42
C ASP A 536 -7.39 25.23 15.91
N VAL A 537 -6.93 24.15 16.55
CA VAL A 537 -7.79 23.14 17.19
C VAL A 537 -7.72 23.28 18.70
N THR A 538 -8.89 23.39 19.33
CA THR A 538 -9.04 23.39 20.79
C THR A 538 -8.98 21.97 21.33
N LEU A 539 -8.48 21.79 22.56
CA LEU A 539 -8.45 20.49 23.24
C LEU A 539 -9.83 19.83 23.32
N ALA A 540 -10.89 20.59 23.64
CA ALA A 540 -12.26 20.09 23.70
C ALA A 540 -12.76 19.52 22.36
N LYS A 541 -12.50 20.22 21.24
CA LYS A 541 -12.84 19.73 19.89
C LYS A 541 -12.07 18.46 19.52
N MET A 542 -10.76 18.41 19.80
CA MET A 542 -9.94 17.21 19.54
C MET A 542 -10.43 16.01 20.35
N ARG A 543 -10.75 16.22 21.63
CA ARG A 543 -11.32 15.20 22.52
C ARG A 543 -12.65 14.68 21.97
N ARG A 544 -13.56 15.57 21.58
CA ARG A 544 -14.85 15.19 20.99
C ARG A 544 -14.68 14.40 19.69
N ALA A 545 -13.82 14.87 18.78
CA ALA A 545 -13.55 14.17 17.53
C ALA A 545 -12.99 12.77 17.76
N LEU A 546 -12.02 12.60 18.68
CA LEU A 546 -11.47 11.29 19.04
C LEU A 546 -12.55 10.34 19.61
N MET A 547 -13.42 10.83 20.49
CA MET A 547 -14.53 10.04 21.05
C MET A 547 -15.59 9.70 20.00
N THR A 548 -15.80 10.57 19.01
CA THR A 548 -16.74 10.32 17.91
C THR A 548 -16.20 9.24 16.95
N ILE A 549 -14.92 9.31 16.55
CA ILE A 549 -14.35 8.33 15.62
C ILE A 549 -14.05 6.96 16.28
N ASP A 550 -13.80 6.96 17.59
CA ASP A 550 -13.55 5.75 18.38
C ASP A 550 -14.25 5.82 19.76
N PRO A 551 -15.55 5.46 19.81
CA PRO A 551 -16.32 5.47 21.06
C PRO A 551 -15.83 4.45 22.10
N THR A 552 -15.00 3.48 21.70
CA THR A 552 -14.48 2.44 22.59
C THR A 552 -13.15 2.81 23.23
N LEU A 553 -12.57 3.95 22.83
CA LEU A 553 -11.31 4.45 23.34
C LEU A 553 -11.42 4.73 24.84
N ASP A 554 -10.59 4.08 25.64
CA ASP A 554 -10.57 4.27 27.08
C ASP A 554 -9.97 5.62 27.47
N LYS A 555 -10.34 6.11 28.67
CA LYS A 555 -9.91 7.43 29.17
C LYS A 555 -8.39 7.57 29.24
N GLN A 556 -7.66 6.49 29.53
CA GLN A 556 -6.21 6.53 29.67
C GLN A 556 -5.53 6.70 28.31
N ASN A 557 -5.92 5.91 27.31
CA ASN A 557 -5.38 6.07 25.95
C ASN A 557 -5.79 7.41 25.34
N LEU A 558 -7.05 7.85 25.52
CA LEU A 558 -7.49 9.18 25.06
C LEU A 558 -6.64 10.30 25.65
N ASN A 559 -6.42 10.30 26.97
CA ASN A 559 -5.59 11.31 27.63
C ASN A 559 -4.13 11.25 27.16
N THR A 560 -3.62 10.06 26.84
CA THR A 560 -2.28 9.90 26.26
C THR A 560 -2.20 10.55 24.88
N HIS A 561 -3.20 10.34 24.02
CA HIS A 561 -3.23 10.94 22.67
C HIS A 561 -3.33 12.47 22.75
N LEU A 562 -4.20 12.99 23.63
CA LEU A 562 -4.33 14.43 23.86
C LEU A 562 -3.07 15.05 24.47
N SER A 563 -2.45 14.38 25.44
CA SER A 563 -1.18 14.78 26.06
C SER A 563 -0.11 14.99 24.99
N TRP A 564 -0.01 14.07 24.04
CA TRP A 564 0.94 14.17 22.94
C TRP A 564 0.60 15.29 21.95
N ALA A 565 -0.67 15.42 21.54
CA ALA A 565 -1.10 16.44 20.61
C ALA A 565 -0.84 17.87 21.13
N PHE A 566 -1.10 18.12 22.42
CA PHE A 566 -1.00 19.44 23.04
C PHE A 566 0.28 19.66 23.85
N GLN A 567 1.13 18.63 24.02
CA GLN A 567 2.32 18.65 24.89
C GLN A 567 2.01 19.02 26.35
N ILE A 568 0.92 18.46 26.88
CA ILE A 568 0.50 18.65 28.27
C ILE A 568 0.74 17.34 29.02
N PRO A 569 1.39 17.32 30.19
CA PRO A 569 1.56 16.10 30.97
C PRO A 569 0.20 15.44 31.25
N VAL A 570 0.11 14.11 31.15
CA VAL A 570 -1.13 13.35 31.42
C VAL A 570 -1.72 13.67 32.81
N SER A 571 -0.87 13.96 33.79
CA SER A 571 -1.27 14.34 35.17
C SER A 571 -1.91 15.73 35.28
N GLU A 572 -1.69 16.61 34.31
CA GLU A 572 -2.20 17.98 34.27
C GLU A 572 -3.34 18.15 33.26
N MET A 573 -3.85 17.04 32.71
CA MET A 573 -4.92 17.06 31.72
C MET A 573 -6.23 17.55 32.35
N PRO A 574 -6.82 18.65 31.87
CA PRO A 574 -8.08 19.14 32.41
C PRO A 574 -9.21 18.15 32.13
N GLU A 575 -10.00 17.83 33.14
CA GLU A 575 -11.18 16.97 33.00
C GLU A 575 -12.34 17.69 32.30
N ASP A 576 -12.42 19.02 32.44
CA ASP A 576 -13.43 19.87 31.85
C ASP A 576 -13.11 20.26 30.40
N GLU A 577 -14.11 20.79 29.68
CA GLU A 577 -13.94 21.37 28.34
C GLU A 577 -13.26 22.75 28.43
N ASP A 578 -11.96 22.76 28.75
CA ASP A 578 -11.14 23.97 28.69
C ASP A 578 -10.92 24.38 27.22
N GLU A 579 -11.74 25.32 26.73
CA GLU A 579 -11.65 25.86 25.37
C GLU A 579 -10.41 26.76 25.15
N ASN A 580 -9.71 27.15 26.22
CA ASN A 580 -8.55 28.04 26.16
C ASN A 580 -7.27 27.35 25.68
N ILE A 581 -7.21 26.02 25.69
CA ILE A 581 -6.04 25.26 25.27
C ILE A 581 -6.14 24.98 23.78
N VAL A 582 -5.25 25.61 23.02
CA VAL A 582 -5.29 25.64 21.55
C VAL A 582 -3.92 25.31 20.97
N THR A 583 -3.88 24.61 19.85
CA THR A 583 -2.67 24.36 19.06
C THR A 583 -3.07 24.31 17.58
N ARG A 584 -2.13 24.63 16.67
CA ARG A 584 -2.36 24.47 15.22
C ARG A 584 -2.63 23.02 14.87
N LEU A 585 -3.64 22.77 14.04
CA LEU A 585 -4.02 21.41 13.63
C LEU A 585 -2.85 20.66 13.02
N GLN A 586 -2.08 21.27 12.13
CA GLN A 586 -0.89 20.66 11.54
C GLN A 586 0.07 20.12 12.62
N THR A 587 0.37 20.94 13.64
CA THR A 587 1.28 20.56 14.72
C THR A 587 0.72 19.43 15.57
N ALA A 588 -0.58 19.45 15.87
CA ALA A 588 -1.25 18.39 16.62
C ALA A 588 -1.23 17.06 15.85
N MET A 589 -1.52 17.09 14.54
CA MET A 589 -1.51 15.91 13.67
C MET A 589 -0.09 15.35 13.48
N GLU A 590 0.93 16.21 13.31
CA GLU A 590 2.32 15.80 13.24
C GLU A 590 2.77 15.09 14.52
N ARG A 591 2.39 15.61 15.70
CA ARG A 591 2.68 14.99 17.00
C ARG A 591 1.99 13.65 17.18
N LEU A 592 0.70 13.55 16.83
CA LEU A 592 -0.03 12.29 16.87
C LEU A 592 0.55 11.25 15.91
N TYR A 593 0.97 11.68 14.72
CA TYR A 593 1.64 10.81 13.75
C TYR A 593 2.97 10.25 14.29
N MET A 594 3.73 11.03 15.07
CA MET A 594 4.96 10.54 15.69
C MET A 594 4.71 9.45 16.73
N THR A 595 3.55 9.47 17.40
CA THR A 595 3.26 8.64 18.59
C THR A 595 2.54 7.34 18.27
N ASP A 596 2.46 6.42 19.25
CA ASP A 596 1.67 5.20 19.06
C ASP A 596 0.17 5.52 19.18
N VAL A 597 -0.48 5.62 18.01
CA VAL A 597 -1.90 5.95 17.88
C VAL A 597 -2.53 4.84 17.06
N LYS A 598 -3.54 4.19 17.63
CA LYS A 598 -4.28 3.09 16.99
C LYS A 598 -5.73 3.10 17.43
N ARG A 599 -6.58 2.64 16.52
CA ARG A 599 -8.01 2.43 16.78
C ARG A 599 -8.19 1.26 17.75
N THR A 600 -9.08 1.43 18.72
CA THR A 600 -9.40 0.44 19.77
C THR A 600 -10.66 -0.35 19.42
N GLY A 601 -11.62 0.24 18.70
CA GLY A 601 -12.90 -0.39 18.36
C GLY A 601 -13.19 -0.47 16.86
N PRO A 602 -14.18 -1.28 16.45
CA PRO A 602 -14.58 -1.41 15.04
C PRO A 602 -15.13 -0.09 14.46
N ARG A 603 -14.95 0.13 13.16
CA ARG A 603 -15.48 1.31 12.45
C ARG A 603 -17.02 1.32 12.47
N GLU A 604 -17.65 2.49 12.65
CA GLU A 604 -19.12 2.61 12.64
C GLU A 604 -19.74 2.12 11.31
N SER A 605 -19.03 2.30 10.19
CA SER A 605 -19.44 1.79 8.87
C SER A 605 -19.49 0.26 8.79
N GLU A 606 -18.69 -0.43 9.60
CA GLU A 606 -18.65 -1.89 9.70
C GLU A 606 -19.64 -2.44 10.72
N SER A 607 -19.90 -1.70 11.81
CA SER A 607 -20.98 -1.96 12.77
C SER A 607 -22.35 -2.04 12.08
N LEU A 608 -22.61 -1.13 11.13
CA LEU A 608 -23.84 -1.14 10.32
C LEU A 608 -23.92 -2.36 9.38
N ARG A 609 -22.78 -2.84 8.86
CA ARG A 609 -22.71 -4.03 8.00
C ARG A 609 -22.87 -5.33 8.80
N GLY A 610 -22.30 -5.41 10.00
CA GLY A 610 -22.46 -6.54 10.94
C GLY A 610 -23.85 -6.61 11.60
N SER A 611 -24.53 -5.47 11.74
CA SER A 611 -25.90 -5.40 12.25
C SER A 611 -26.93 -5.90 11.22
N GLN A 612 -26.64 -5.74 9.92
CA GLN A 612 -27.51 -6.29 8.85
C GLN A 612 -27.37 -7.81 8.70
N THR A 613 -26.19 -8.39 8.95
CA THR A 613 -25.99 -9.85 8.88
C THR A 613 -26.59 -10.59 10.09
N LYS A 614 -26.65 -9.97 11.28
CA LYS A 614 -27.31 -10.56 12.46
C LYS A 614 -28.85 -10.56 12.41
N ALA A 615 -29.49 -9.75 11.55
CA ALA A 615 -30.94 -9.67 11.48
C ALA A 615 -31.62 -10.80 10.67
N THR A 616 -30.85 -11.71 10.04
CA THR A 616 -31.43 -12.76 9.15
C THR A 616 -31.33 -14.19 9.73
N GLN A 617 -30.92 -14.36 10.99
CA GLN A 617 -30.96 -15.67 11.66
C GLN A 617 -31.82 -15.60 12.93
N GLN A 618 -33.14 -15.70 12.74
CA GLN A 618 -34.03 -16.26 13.75
C GLN A 618 -34.20 -17.77 13.47
N PRO A 619 -34.08 -18.64 14.47
CA PRO A 619 -34.23 -20.08 14.29
C PRO A 619 -35.73 -20.43 14.24
N SER A 620 -36.14 -21.10 13.16
CA SER A 620 -37.43 -21.77 13.08
C SER A 620 -37.48 -22.88 14.13
N GLN A 621 -38.35 -22.73 15.12
CA GLN A 621 -38.65 -23.72 16.13
C GLN A 621 -39.20 -24.99 15.46
N GLU A 622 -38.49 -26.10 15.61
CA GLU A 622 -39.03 -27.44 15.40
C GLU A 622 -39.98 -27.78 16.56
N GLU A 623 -41.28 -27.84 16.28
CA GLU A 623 -42.23 -28.52 17.15
C GLU A 623 -42.05 -30.03 17.01
N VAL A 624 -41.50 -30.63 18.06
CA VAL A 624 -41.51 -32.07 18.32
C VAL A 624 -42.87 -32.43 18.92
N PHE A 625 -43.62 -33.34 18.29
CA PHE A 625 -44.62 -34.17 18.96
C PHE A 625 -44.31 -35.67 18.74
N PRO A 626 -44.59 -36.52 19.74
CA PRO A 626 -43.88 -37.78 19.97
C PRO A 626 -44.52 -39.00 19.29
N VAL A 627 -43.68 -39.99 19.07
CA VAL A 627 -44.03 -41.37 18.71
C VAL A 627 -44.65 -42.09 19.91
N HIS A 628 -45.81 -42.77 19.74
CA HIS A 628 -46.01 -44.20 20.08
C HIS A 628 -47.46 -44.72 19.93
N LEU A 629 -47.53 -45.99 19.50
CA LEU A 629 -48.65 -46.97 19.46
C LEU A 629 -49.65 -46.78 18.29
N LEU A 630 -49.84 -47.71 17.35
CA LEU A 630 -49.74 -49.18 17.31
C LEU A 630 -49.24 -49.67 15.94
#